data_AF-A0A1F4QWM3-F1
#
_entry.id   AF-A0A1F4QWM3-F1
#
_cell.length_a   1.000
_cell.length_b   1.000
_cell.length_c   1.000
_cell.angle_alpha   90.00
_cell.angle_beta   90.00
_cell.angle_gamma   90.00
#
_symmetry.space_group_name_H-M   'P 1'
#
loop_
_entity.id
_entity.type
_entity.pdbx_description
1 polymer ?
#
loop_
_entity_poly.entity_id
_entity_poly.type
_entity_poly.pdbx_seq_one_letter_code
_entity_poly.pdbx_strand_id
1 'polypeptide(L)'
;MKALTQSVKSQPLSTWQLSILTMMRVAIGWHFLYEGMVKLTNPNWTCAGFLSESKWLFSGLFHWIAGNPAVLKIVDLLNIWGLLLIGLGLFFGCLTRLATFSAIGLLLLYYIANPPFVGLANSLATEGSYLVVDKNLVELIALVVLIFFPTGSFFGIDRLLAKKRKSEFSSPVHEPQVEKQTATKATASISLGRREVLKNLVTLPLFGGFVYAYLRKRGWESYEEKHLKYAADMQTDALSGATIKTFRYSTLKNLKGKVPAGNIGNLKVSRLLLGGNLIGGWAHARDLIYVSKLVKSYHTDRKIFDTLSLAERCGINTLLTNPQLCRVINEY
;
A
#
# COMPACT_ATOMS: atom_id res chain seq x y z
N MET A 1 -9.87 -63.85 -23.59
CA MET A 1 -9.62 -62.64 -22.77
C MET A 1 -9.21 -61.48 -23.69
N LYS A 2 -10.15 -60.60 -24.08
CA LYS A 2 -9.83 -59.35 -24.79
C LYS A 2 -9.68 -58.25 -23.74
N ALA A 3 -8.46 -57.79 -23.51
CA ALA A 3 -8.19 -56.68 -22.61
C ALA A 3 -8.81 -55.39 -23.19
N LEU A 4 -9.78 -54.83 -22.46
CA LEU A 4 -10.35 -53.52 -22.72
C LEU A 4 -9.34 -52.45 -22.31
N THR A 5 -8.43 -52.10 -23.19
CA THR A 5 -7.70 -50.82 -23.11
C THR A 5 -8.67 -49.70 -23.48
N GLN A 6 -9.51 -49.29 -22.53
CA GLN A 6 -10.22 -48.03 -22.65
C GLN A 6 -9.21 -46.89 -22.58
N SER A 7 -8.90 -46.32 -23.75
CA SER A 7 -8.23 -45.03 -23.85
C SER A 7 -9.07 -43.98 -23.13
N VAL A 8 -8.70 -43.64 -21.89
CA VAL A 8 -9.28 -42.53 -21.15
C VAL A 8 -9.00 -41.25 -21.95
N LYS A 9 -10.02 -40.76 -22.69
CA LYS A 9 -9.97 -39.45 -23.34
C LYS A 9 -9.91 -38.40 -22.23
N SER A 10 -8.76 -37.76 -22.05
CA SER A 10 -8.62 -36.57 -21.22
C SER A 10 -9.52 -35.47 -21.80
N GLN A 11 -10.62 -35.17 -21.12
CA GLN A 11 -11.47 -34.04 -21.50
C GLN A 11 -10.67 -32.73 -21.34
N PRO A 12 -10.68 -31.82 -22.33
CA PRO A 12 -10.03 -30.53 -22.18
C PRO A 12 -10.74 -29.71 -21.09
N LEU A 13 -9.98 -28.96 -20.30
CA LEU A 13 -10.52 -28.09 -19.25
C LEU A 13 -11.51 -27.08 -19.84
N SER A 14 -12.59 -26.83 -19.11
CA SER A 14 -13.54 -25.78 -19.47
C SER A 14 -12.90 -24.40 -19.39
N THR A 15 -13.31 -23.48 -20.27
CA THR A 15 -12.90 -22.07 -20.25
C THR A 15 -13.11 -21.45 -18.86
N TRP A 16 -14.17 -21.84 -18.15
CA TRP A 16 -14.46 -21.34 -16.81
C TRP A 16 -13.42 -21.80 -15.77
N GLN A 17 -13.03 -23.08 -15.81
CA GLN A 17 -12.00 -23.63 -14.93
C GLN A 17 -10.66 -22.93 -15.17
N LEU A 18 -10.30 -22.73 -16.44
CA LEU A 18 -9.10 -22.00 -16.85
C LEU A 18 -9.12 -20.53 -16.38
N SER A 19 -10.26 -19.86 -16.46
CA SER A 19 -10.41 -18.48 -15.97
C SER A 19 -10.21 -18.39 -14.46
N ILE A 20 -10.81 -19.30 -13.69
CA ILE A 20 -10.64 -19.34 -12.22
C ILE A 20 -9.18 -19.59 -11.85
N LEU A 21 -8.52 -20.56 -12.49
CA LEU A 21 -7.11 -20.85 -12.23
C LEU A 21 -6.21 -19.67 -12.61
N THR A 22 -6.55 -18.95 -13.68
CA THR A 22 -5.83 -17.73 -14.08
C THR A 22 -6.04 -16.62 -13.05
N MET A 23 -7.26 -16.44 -12.54
CA MET A 23 -7.55 -15.47 -11.49
C MET A 23 -6.78 -15.81 -10.20
N MET A 24 -6.73 -17.09 -9.82
CA MET A 24 -5.94 -17.56 -8.69
C MET A 24 -4.45 -17.25 -8.87
N ARG A 25 -3.88 -17.53 -10.05
CA ARG A 25 -2.49 -17.17 -10.37
C ARG A 25 -2.24 -15.66 -10.23
N VAL A 26 -3.14 -14.84 -10.78
CA VAL A 26 -3.02 -13.37 -10.71
C VAL A 26 -3.15 -12.88 -9.27
N ALA A 27 -4.04 -13.46 -8.46
CA ALA A 27 -4.21 -13.11 -7.05
C ALA A 27 -2.96 -13.45 -6.22
N ILE A 28 -2.35 -14.63 -6.45
CA ILE A 28 -1.08 -15.01 -5.81
C ILE A 28 0.04 -14.06 -6.27
N GLY A 29 0.13 -13.78 -7.58
CA GLY A 29 1.10 -12.83 -8.12
C GLY A 29 0.95 -11.42 -7.52
N TRP A 30 -0.29 -10.96 -7.33
CA TRP A 30 -0.61 -9.70 -6.65
C TRP A 30 -0.11 -9.70 -5.20
N HIS A 31 -0.33 -10.78 -4.46
CA HIS A 31 0.11 -10.91 -3.07
C HIS A 31 1.63 -10.83 -2.95
N PHE A 32 2.37 -11.61 -3.75
CA PHE A 32 3.83 -11.56 -3.80
C PHE A 32 4.37 -10.18 -4.20
N LEU A 33 3.75 -9.54 -5.21
CA LEU A 33 4.08 -8.18 -5.63
C LEU A 33 3.89 -7.18 -4.50
N TYR A 34 2.75 -7.25 -3.81
CA TYR A 34 2.43 -6.36 -2.70
C TYR A 34 3.44 -6.51 -1.57
N GLU A 35 3.73 -7.74 -1.15
CA GLU A 35 4.72 -8.06 -0.12
C GLU A 35 6.11 -7.57 -0.49
N GLY A 36 6.55 -7.79 -1.73
CA GLY A 36 7.83 -7.29 -2.23
C GLY A 36 7.89 -5.76 -2.25
N MET A 37 6.83 -5.09 -2.70
CA MET A 37 6.76 -3.62 -2.73
C MET A 37 6.77 -2.99 -1.35
N VAL A 38 6.05 -3.56 -0.37
CA VAL A 38 6.07 -3.08 1.02
C VAL A 38 7.49 -3.16 1.60
N LYS A 39 8.21 -4.25 1.32
CA LYS A 39 9.59 -4.44 1.80
C LYS A 39 10.59 -3.52 1.09
N LEU A 40 10.48 -3.38 -0.23
CA LEU A 40 11.34 -2.48 -1.02
C LEU A 40 11.21 -1.01 -0.59
N THR A 41 10.01 -0.60 -0.19
CA THR A 41 9.72 0.79 0.12
C THR A 41 9.90 1.17 1.59
N ASN A 42 10.17 0.20 2.46
CA ASN A 42 10.52 0.41 3.85
C ASN A 42 12.05 0.34 4.02
N PRO A 43 12.75 1.48 4.21
CA PRO A 43 14.21 1.51 4.31
C PRO A 43 14.78 0.70 5.49
N ASN A 44 13.97 0.47 6.52
CA ASN A 44 14.36 -0.23 7.74
C ASN A 44 13.94 -1.71 7.75
N TRP A 45 13.37 -2.21 6.64
CA TRP A 45 12.94 -3.60 6.58
C TRP A 45 14.15 -4.55 6.52
N THR A 46 14.09 -5.62 7.32
CA THR A 46 15.07 -6.72 7.31
C THR A 46 14.41 -8.03 7.72
N CYS A 47 14.93 -9.15 7.24
CA CYS A 47 14.53 -10.49 7.65
C CYS A 47 15.21 -10.97 8.95
N ALA A 48 16.11 -10.17 9.55
CA ALA A 48 16.86 -10.56 10.75
C ALA A 48 15.96 -11.04 11.89
N GLY A 49 14.89 -10.29 12.20
CA GLY A 49 13.93 -10.66 13.24
C GLY A 49 13.30 -12.02 12.96
N PHE A 50 12.83 -12.23 11.72
CA PHE A 50 12.22 -13.49 11.29
C PHE A 50 13.21 -14.67 11.39
N LEU A 51 14.46 -14.49 10.97
CA LEU A 51 15.47 -15.56 11.03
C LEU A 51 15.95 -15.86 12.45
N SER A 52 15.99 -14.85 13.32
CA SER A 52 16.43 -14.99 14.72
C SER A 52 15.43 -15.75 15.60
N GLU A 53 14.17 -15.86 15.16
CA GLU A 53 13.14 -16.62 15.87
C GLU A 53 13.13 -18.12 15.53
N SER A 54 13.96 -18.55 14.57
CA SER A 54 13.95 -19.94 14.09
C SER A 54 14.47 -20.91 15.15
N LYS A 55 13.58 -21.73 15.70
CA LYS A 55 13.90 -22.74 16.73
C LYS A 55 14.00 -24.17 16.19
N TRP A 56 13.75 -24.37 14.90
CA TRP A 56 13.63 -25.69 14.29
C TRP A 56 14.82 -26.02 13.37
N LEU A 57 14.61 -26.89 12.39
CA LEU A 57 15.51 -27.30 11.33
C LEU A 57 16.27 -26.10 10.74
N PHE A 58 17.58 -26.25 10.61
CA PHE A 58 18.49 -25.20 10.14
C PHE A 58 18.52 -23.91 10.97
N SER A 59 17.99 -23.89 12.20
CA SER A 59 18.10 -22.76 13.14
C SER A 59 19.52 -22.20 13.25
N GLY A 60 20.54 -23.06 13.35
CA GLY A 60 21.94 -22.63 13.38
C GLY A 60 22.38 -21.85 12.13
N LEU A 61 21.92 -22.25 10.94
CA LEU A 61 22.18 -21.53 9.69
C LEU A 61 21.43 -20.19 9.67
N PHE A 62 20.16 -20.17 10.08
CA PHE A 62 19.36 -18.94 10.11
C PHE A 62 19.90 -17.91 11.11
N HIS A 63 20.32 -18.37 12.29
CA HIS A 63 20.98 -17.52 13.27
C HIS A 63 22.35 -17.02 12.78
N TRP A 64 23.11 -17.84 12.05
CA TRP A 64 24.36 -17.40 11.44
C TRP A 64 24.14 -16.33 10.37
N ILE A 65 23.10 -16.48 9.53
CA ILE A 65 22.70 -15.46 8.55
C ILE A 65 22.31 -14.17 9.28
N ALA A 66 21.48 -14.26 10.32
CA ALA A 66 21.03 -13.11 11.11
C ALA A 66 22.20 -12.40 11.85
N GLY A 67 23.21 -13.16 12.28
CA GLY A 67 24.39 -12.65 12.97
C GLY A 67 25.46 -12.05 12.06
N ASN A 68 25.38 -12.25 10.74
CA ASN A 68 26.35 -11.74 9.77
C ASN A 68 25.76 -10.61 8.91
N PRO A 69 26.13 -9.33 9.13
CA PRO A 69 25.54 -8.20 8.44
C PRO A 69 25.69 -8.22 6.91
N ALA A 70 26.78 -8.78 6.38
CA ALA A 70 27.01 -8.84 4.94
C ALA A 70 26.09 -9.86 4.26
N VAL A 71 25.98 -11.06 4.86
CA VAL A 71 25.10 -12.13 4.36
C VAL A 71 23.64 -11.73 4.52
N LEU A 72 23.28 -11.13 5.65
CA LEU A 72 21.92 -10.64 5.90
C LEU A 72 21.45 -9.65 4.82
N LYS A 73 22.29 -8.68 4.43
CA LYS A 73 21.95 -7.72 3.36
C LYS A 73 21.69 -8.41 2.03
N ILE A 74 22.46 -9.45 1.69
CA ILE A 74 22.25 -10.23 0.47
C ILE A 74 20.91 -10.97 0.55
N VAL A 75 20.62 -11.60 1.68
CA VAL A 75 19.35 -12.33 1.87
C VAL A 75 18.15 -11.38 1.85
N ASP A 76 18.25 -10.20 2.47
CA ASP A 76 17.23 -9.16 2.42
C ASP A 76 16.95 -8.73 0.97
N LEU A 77 18.01 -8.45 0.20
CA LEU A 77 17.90 -8.08 -1.20
C LEU A 77 17.26 -9.19 -2.04
N LEU A 78 17.73 -10.44 -1.88
CA LEU A 78 17.17 -11.60 -2.56
C LEU A 78 15.71 -11.81 -2.21
N ASN A 79 15.32 -11.57 -0.96
CA ASN A 79 13.95 -11.72 -0.51
C ASN A 79 13.03 -10.68 -1.16
N ILE A 80 13.45 -9.41 -1.15
CA ILE A 80 12.70 -8.30 -1.77
C ILE A 80 12.53 -8.53 -3.27
N TRP A 81 13.63 -8.75 -3.99
CA TRP A 81 13.60 -8.92 -5.44
C TRP A 81 13.00 -10.26 -5.86
N GLY A 82 13.19 -11.30 -5.06
CA GLY A 82 12.54 -12.60 -5.26
C GLY A 82 11.02 -12.46 -5.27
N LEU A 83 10.46 -11.84 -4.22
CA LEU A 83 9.02 -11.57 -4.14
C LEU A 83 8.51 -10.75 -5.32
N LEU A 84 9.23 -9.68 -5.70
CA LEU A 84 8.85 -8.81 -6.82
C LEU A 84 8.87 -9.54 -8.17
N LEU A 85 9.96 -10.24 -8.49
CA LEU A 85 10.14 -10.91 -9.78
C LEU A 85 9.19 -12.10 -9.92
N ILE A 86 9.00 -12.88 -8.85
CA ILE A 86 8.03 -13.98 -8.80
C ILE A 86 6.61 -13.43 -8.98
N GLY A 87 6.28 -12.37 -8.24
CA GLY A 87 4.98 -11.72 -8.31
C GLY A 87 4.68 -11.19 -9.72
N LEU A 88 5.63 -10.49 -10.36
CA LEU A 88 5.49 -10.03 -11.75
C LEU A 88 5.30 -11.19 -12.73
N GLY A 89 6.08 -12.27 -12.58
CA GLY A 89 6.00 -13.44 -13.44
C GLY A 89 4.62 -14.12 -13.36
N LEU A 90 4.11 -14.33 -12.15
CA LEU A 90 2.78 -14.91 -11.93
C LEU A 90 1.65 -13.96 -12.38
N PHE A 91 1.80 -12.66 -12.12
CA PHE A 91 0.78 -11.66 -12.45
C PHE A 91 0.59 -11.53 -13.97
N PHE A 92 1.68 -11.30 -14.71
CA PHE A 92 1.64 -11.15 -16.17
C PHE A 92 1.55 -12.47 -16.92
N GLY A 93 1.75 -13.60 -16.23
CA GLY A 93 1.85 -14.89 -16.88
C GLY A 93 3.10 -15.01 -17.76
N CYS A 94 4.24 -14.50 -17.26
CA CYS A 94 5.54 -14.53 -17.91
C CYS A 94 6.49 -15.46 -17.13
N LEU A 95 7.15 -16.38 -17.82
CA LEU A 95 7.97 -17.46 -17.26
C LEU A 95 7.23 -18.21 -16.15
N THR A 96 5.93 -18.52 -16.34
CA THR A 96 5.05 -18.95 -15.23
C THR A 96 5.55 -20.19 -14.54
N ARG A 97 6.14 -21.15 -15.27
CA ARG A 97 6.70 -22.36 -14.65
C ARG A 97 7.84 -22.00 -13.69
N LEU A 98 8.78 -21.18 -14.13
CA LEU A 98 9.91 -20.74 -13.31
C LEU A 98 9.42 -19.93 -12.11
N ALA A 99 8.46 -19.01 -12.34
CA ALA A 99 7.86 -18.20 -11.28
C ALA A 99 7.15 -19.07 -10.23
N THR A 100 6.33 -20.05 -10.65
CA THR A 100 5.63 -20.96 -9.74
C THR A 100 6.60 -21.84 -8.93
N PHE A 101 7.63 -22.41 -9.57
CA PHE A 101 8.64 -23.19 -8.84
C PHE A 101 9.42 -22.34 -7.83
N SER A 102 9.80 -21.12 -8.23
CA SER A 102 10.50 -20.19 -7.35
C SER A 102 9.61 -19.73 -6.20
N ALA A 103 8.31 -19.49 -6.45
CA ALA A 103 7.33 -19.15 -5.41
C ALA A 103 7.18 -20.26 -4.37
N ILE A 104 7.06 -21.52 -4.83
CA ILE A 104 6.98 -22.68 -3.93
C ILE A 104 8.26 -22.81 -3.12
N GLY A 105 9.43 -22.70 -3.75
CA GLY A 105 10.71 -22.74 -3.05
C GLY A 105 10.82 -21.66 -1.96
N LEU A 106 10.39 -20.44 -2.27
CA LEU A 106 10.43 -19.33 -1.32
C LEU A 106 9.46 -19.54 -0.14
N LEU A 107 8.22 -19.96 -0.40
CA LEU A 107 7.24 -20.24 0.67
C LEU A 107 7.65 -21.44 1.53
N LEU A 108 8.27 -22.46 0.93
CA LEU A 108 8.87 -23.57 1.68
C LEU A 108 9.95 -23.07 2.63
N LEU A 109 10.83 -22.16 2.16
CA LEU A 109 11.87 -21.58 3.01
C LEU A 109 11.26 -20.80 4.19
N TYR A 110 10.19 -20.02 3.96
CA TYR A 110 9.50 -19.32 5.05
C TYR A 110 8.87 -20.29 6.05
N TYR A 111 8.19 -21.33 5.56
CA TYR A 111 7.55 -22.33 6.40
C TYR A 111 8.56 -23.15 7.20
N ILE A 112 9.70 -23.50 6.60
CA ILE A 112 10.79 -24.23 7.28
C ILE A 112 11.48 -23.35 8.33
N ALA A 113 11.68 -22.07 8.03
CA ALA A 113 12.32 -21.14 8.95
C ALA A 113 11.50 -20.97 10.24
N ASN A 114 10.18 -20.81 10.13
CA ASN A 114 9.30 -20.62 11.29
C ASN A 114 7.97 -21.37 11.11
N PRO A 115 7.93 -22.70 11.38
CA PRO A 115 6.71 -23.48 11.25
C PRO A 115 5.72 -23.14 12.38
N PRO A 116 4.41 -23.09 12.09
CA PRO A 116 3.37 -22.71 13.05
C PRO A 116 3.01 -23.86 14.01
N PHE A 117 3.99 -24.54 14.59
CA PHE A 117 3.75 -25.66 15.52
C PHE A 117 3.50 -25.17 16.95
N VAL A 118 2.61 -25.89 17.64
CA VAL A 118 2.33 -25.66 19.06
C VAL A 118 3.62 -25.81 19.88
N GLY A 119 4.04 -24.76 20.58
CA GLY A 119 5.28 -24.71 21.36
C GLY A 119 6.48 -24.05 20.68
N LEU A 120 6.43 -23.86 19.34
CA LEU A 120 7.39 -23.02 18.60
C LEU A 120 6.84 -21.62 18.28
N ALA A 121 5.58 -21.34 18.62
CA ALA A 121 4.87 -20.12 18.28
C ALA A 121 5.66 -18.84 18.62
N ASN A 122 5.70 -17.93 17.66
CA ASN A 122 6.44 -16.67 17.74
C ASN A 122 5.93 -15.80 18.88
N SER A 123 6.86 -15.33 19.70
CA SER A 123 6.63 -14.34 20.76
C SER A 123 6.31 -12.95 20.19
N LEU A 124 6.74 -12.66 18.96
CA LEU A 124 6.38 -11.46 18.22
C LEU A 124 5.06 -11.68 17.46
N ALA A 125 3.98 -11.71 18.24
CA ALA A 125 2.61 -11.81 17.75
C ALA A 125 2.32 -10.74 16.67
N THR A 126 2.43 -11.13 15.40
CA THR A 126 1.97 -10.29 14.28
C THR A 126 0.92 -11.03 13.44
N GLU A 127 0.81 -12.36 13.57
CA GLU A 127 -0.17 -13.16 12.81
C GLU A 127 -0.86 -14.18 13.72
N GLY A 128 -2.06 -14.61 13.30
CA GLY A 128 -3.04 -15.31 14.14
C GLY A 128 -2.58 -16.66 14.72
N SER A 129 -3.46 -17.29 15.50
CA SER A 129 -3.21 -18.60 16.09
C SER A 129 -3.43 -19.72 15.08
N TYR A 130 -2.35 -20.28 14.53
CA TYR A 130 -2.37 -21.42 13.61
C TYR A 130 -2.01 -22.71 14.35
N LEU A 131 -2.55 -23.86 13.91
CA LEU A 131 -2.19 -25.17 14.46
C LEU A 131 -1.01 -25.83 13.71
N VAL A 132 -1.09 -25.83 12.38
CA VAL A 132 -0.11 -26.43 11.44
C VAL A 132 -0.22 -25.74 10.08
N VAL A 133 -1.44 -25.39 9.68
CA VAL A 133 -1.75 -24.75 8.40
C VAL A 133 -1.76 -23.23 8.59
N ASP A 134 -0.74 -22.57 8.09
CA ASP A 134 -0.66 -21.11 7.97
C ASP A 134 -1.05 -20.65 6.55
N LYS A 135 -1.07 -19.32 6.36
CA LYS A 135 -1.35 -18.72 5.05
C LYS A 135 -0.32 -19.12 3.99
N ASN A 136 0.95 -19.29 4.37
CA ASN A 136 2.02 -19.66 3.44
C ASN A 136 1.80 -21.07 2.90
N LEU A 137 1.40 -22.01 3.76
CA LEU A 137 1.09 -23.38 3.34
C LEU A 137 -0.12 -23.45 2.42
N VAL A 138 -1.17 -22.67 2.70
CA VAL A 138 -2.35 -22.59 1.81
C VAL A 138 -1.98 -22.04 0.44
N GLU A 139 -1.18 -20.96 0.39
CA GLU A 139 -0.73 -20.37 -0.87
C GLU A 139 0.22 -21.30 -1.64
N LEU A 140 1.08 -22.04 -0.93
CA LEU A 140 1.93 -23.06 -1.51
C LEU A 140 1.13 -24.19 -2.16
N ILE A 141 0.10 -24.71 -1.48
CA ILE A 141 -0.78 -25.75 -2.04
C ILE A 141 -1.48 -25.23 -3.31
N ALA A 142 -1.93 -23.97 -3.30
CA ALA A 142 -2.52 -23.34 -4.48
C ALA A 142 -1.51 -23.23 -5.65
N LEU A 143 -0.25 -22.91 -5.38
CA LEU A 143 0.81 -22.90 -6.39
C LEU A 143 1.13 -24.30 -6.94
N VAL A 144 1.09 -25.33 -6.09
CA VAL A 144 1.23 -26.73 -6.52
C VAL A 144 0.11 -27.11 -7.48
N VAL A 145 -1.13 -26.71 -7.22
CA VAL A 145 -2.24 -26.87 -8.17
C VAL A 145 -1.92 -26.20 -9.51
N LEU A 146 -1.35 -24.99 -9.50
CA LEU A 146 -0.96 -24.27 -10.73
C LEU A 146 0.18 -24.93 -11.52
N ILE A 147 0.99 -25.81 -10.92
CA ILE A 147 1.98 -26.61 -11.67
C ILE A 147 1.27 -27.58 -12.61
N PHE A 148 0.23 -28.26 -12.11
CA PHE A 148 -0.51 -29.26 -12.89
C PHE A 148 -1.41 -28.64 -13.96
N PHE A 149 -1.74 -27.35 -13.83
CA PHE A 149 -2.58 -26.62 -14.77
C PHE A 149 -1.83 -25.45 -15.41
N PRO A 150 -1.30 -25.59 -16.65
CA PRO A 150 -0.48 -24.57 -17.32
C PRO A 150 -1.32 -23.35 -17.77
N THR A 151 -1.74 -22.52 -16.81
CA THR A 151 -2.53 -21.30 -17.03
C THR A 151 -1.79 -20.23 -17.84
N GLY A 152 -0.45 -20.19 -17.76
CA GLY A 152 0.40 -19.25 -18.52
C GLY A 152 0.32 -19.42 -20.04
N SER A 153 0.03 -20.63 -20.52
CA SER A 153 -0.08 -20.91 -21.96
C SER A 153 -1.40 -20.43 -22.59
N PHE A 154 -2.44 -20.20 -21.78
CA PHE A 154 -3.75 -19.79 -22.27
C PHE A 154 -3.96 -18.27 -22.15
N PHE A 155 -3.67 -17.72 -20.97
CA PHE A 155 -3.79 -16.29 -20.63
C PHE A 155 -2.50 -15.80 -19.97
N GLY A 156 -1.55 -15.33 -20.78
CA GLY A 156 -0.25 -14.87 -20.31
C GLY A 156 0.71 -14.52 -21.45
N ILE A 157 1.75 -13.76 -21.12
CA ILE A 157 2.80 -13.35 -22.08
C ILE A 157 3.57 -14.58 -22.62
N ASP A 158 3.63 -15.69 -21.87
CA ASP A 158 4.27 -16.94 -22.26
C ASP A 158 3.77 -17.51 -23.59
N ARG A 159 2.50 -17.28 -23.92
CA ARG A 159 1.91 -17.70 -25.20
C ARG A 159 2.55 -16.99 -26.40
N LEU A 160 2.90 -15.71 -26.26
CA LEU A 160 3.53 -14.93 -27.32
C LEU A 160 4.98 -15.38 -27.57
N LEU A 161 5.71 -15.69 -26.49
CA LEU A 161 7.08 -16.20 -26.54
C LEU A 161 7.15 -17.60 -27.16
N ALA A 162 6.23 -18.50 -26.80
CA ALA A 162 6.17 -19.84 -27.36
C ALA A 162 5.83 -19.86 -28.87
N LYS A 163 5.00 -18.91 -29.35
CA LYS A 163 4.63 -18.79 -30.77
C LYS A 163 5.80 -18.28 -31.62
N LYS A 164 6.60 -17.34 -31.11
CA LYS A 164 7.85 -16.89 -31.76
C LYS A 164 8.89 -18.00 -31.87
N ARG A 165 9.11 -18.78 -30.80
CA ARG A 165 10.04 -19.93 -30.83
C ARG A 165 9.62 -21.01 -31.81
N LYS A 166 8.32 -21.30 -31.95
CA LYS A 166 7.83 -22.26 -32.95
C LYS A 166 7.93 -21.77 -34.40
N SER A 167 7.86 -20.45 -34.65
CA SER A 167 8.06 -19.93 -36.02
C SER A 167 9.54 -19.87 -36.43
N GLU A 168 10.46 -19.72 -35.48
CA GLU A 168 11.91 -19.72 -35.76
C GLU A 168 12.48 -21.14 -35.91
N PHE A 169 11.98 -22.13 -35.17
CA PHE A 169 12.51 -23.50 -35.21
C PHE A 169 11.96 -24.35 -36.37
N SER A 170 10.88 -23.92 -37.01
CA SER A 170 10.42 -24.49 -38.28
C SER A 170 11.20 -23.90 -39.45
N SER A 171 12.51 -24.14 -39.49
CA SER A 171 13.26 -24.03 -40.74
C SER A 171 12.95 -25.27 -41.59
N PRO A 172 12.55 -25.12 -42.87
CA PRO A 172 12.18 -26.27 -43.69
C PRO A 172 13.43 -27.10 -43.99
N VAL A 173 13.35 -28.40 -43.71
CA VAL A 173 14.30 -29.40 -44.20
C VAL A 173 14.32 -29.30 -45.73
N HIS A 174 15.51 -29.08 -46.29
CA HIS A 174 15.73 -28.93 -47.71
C HIS A 174 15.71 -30.32 -48.37
N GLU A 175 14.78 -30.54 -49.29
CA GLU A 175 14.82 -31.64 -50.27
C GLU A 175 14.91 -31.00 -51.66
N PRO A 176 15.76 -31.49 -52.60
CA PRO A 176 16.11 -30.71 -53.78
C PRO A 176 15.02 -30.72 -54.87
N GLN A 177 14.53 -29.50 -55.14
CA GLN A 177 14.13 -28.87 -56.40
C GLN A 177 13.35 -29.66 -57.48
N VAL A 178 12.13 -29.18 -57.79
CA VAL A 178 11.71 -28.86 -59.18
C VAL A 178 10.87 -27.56 -59.20
N GLU A 179 11.56 -26.50 -59.59
CA GLU A 179 11.17 -25.36 -60.44
C GLU A 179 9.70 -24.88 -60.55
N LYS A 180 9.42 -23.68 -60.00
CA LYS A 180 8.90 -22.48 -60.70
C LYS A 180 8.45 -21.41 -59.69
N GLN A 181 9.29 -20.39 -59.43
CA GLN A 181 8.85 -19.16 -58.77
C GLN A 181 9.62 -17.93 -59.29
N THR A 182 8.96 -17.15 -60.13
CA THR A 182 9.20 -15.71 -60.27
C THR A 182 8.86 -15.01 -58.96
N ALA A 183 9.71 -14.07 -58.59
CA ALA A 183 9.76 -13.38 -57.32
C ALA A 183 8.49 -12.58 -56.99
N THR A 184 7.94 -12.81 -55.79
CA THR A 184 7.45 -11.72 -54.94
C THR A 184 7.75 -12.07 -53.47
N LYS A 185 8.72 -11.37 -52.89
CA LYS A 185 9.03 -11.38 -51.45
C LYS A 185 7.80 -10.89 -50.67
N ALA A 186 6.99 -11.82 -50.16
CA ALA A 186 6.02 -11.52 -49.11
C ALA A 186 6.72 -11.70 -47.76
N THR A 187 7.22 -10.60 -47.20
CA THR A 187 7.61 -10.50 -45.79
C THR A 187 6.41 -10.92 -44.96
N ALA A 188 6.44 -12.12 -44.38
CA ALA A 188 5.40 -12.62 -43.48
C ALA A 188 5.41 -11.78 -42.19
N SER A 189 4.74 -10.62 -42.22
CA SER A 189 4.43 -9.85 -41.02
C SER A 189 3.58 -10.73 -40.11
N ILE A 190 4.07 -11.02 -38.91
CA ILE A 190 3.30 -11.68 -37.86
C ILE A 190 2.16 -10.73 -37.48
N SER A 191 1.02 -10.80 -38.17
CA SER A 191 -0.16 -10.03 -37.80
C SER A 191 -0.77 -10.69 -36.56
N LEU A 192 -0.29 -10.31 -35.38
CA LEU A 192 -0.97 -10.61 -34.12
C LEU A 192 -2.36 -9.98 -34.22
N GLY A 193 -3.39 -10.82 -34.37
CA GLY A 193 -4.76 -10.33 -34.47
C GLY A 193 -5.08 -9.47 -33.25
N ARG A 194 -5.68 -8.29 -33.45
CA ARG A 194 -5.98 -7.31 -32.36
C ARG A 194 -6.64 -7.97 -31.14
N ARG A 195 -7.48 -8.99 -31.35
CA ARG A 195 -8.14 -9.78 -30.29
C ARG A 195 -7.17 -10.61 -29.44
N GLU A 196 -6.09 -11.13 -30.02
CA GLU A 196 -5.06 -11.91 -29.31
C GLU A 196 -4.17 -10.96 -28.48
N VAL A 197 -3.86 -9.78 -29.00
CA VAL A 197 -3.16 -8.71 -28.27
C VAL A 197 -3.99 -8.20 -27.08
N LEU A 198 -5.27 -7.92 -27.31
CA LEU A 198 -6.20 -7.52 -26.24
C LEU A 198 -6.31 -8.56 -25.12
N LYS A 199 -6.38 -9.86 -25.46
CA LYS A 199 -6.44 -10.94 -24.46
C LYS A 199 -5.19 -11.02 -23.59
N ASN A 200 -4.00 -10.76 -24.16
CA ASN A 200 -2.74 -10.76 -23.41
C ASN A 200 -2.51 -9.48 -22.60
N LEU A 201 -3.19 -8.39 -22.96
CA LEU A 201 -3.13 -7.11 -22.26
C LEU A 201 -4.17 -6.97 -21.14
N VAL A 202 -5.05 -7.94 -20.91
CA VAL A 202 -6.06 -7.89 -19.83
C VAL A 202 -5.41 -7.72 -18.44
N THR A 203 -4.18 -8.22 -18.28
CA THR A 203 -3.41 -8.03 -17.03
C THR A 203 -2.95 -6.58 -16.85
N LEU A 204 -2.86 -5.76 -17.90
CA LEU A 204 -2.33 -4.41 -17.82
C LEU A 204 -3.29 -3.42 -17.12
N PRO A 205 -4.61 -3.38 -17.40
CA PRO A 205 -5.56 -2.63 -16.59
C PRO A 205 -5.59 -3.09 -15.11
N LEU A 206 -5.50 -4.41 -14.87
CA LEU A 206 -5.43 -4.95 -13.51
C LEU A 206 -4.15 -4.49 -12.79
N PHE A 207 -3.03 -4.44 -13.49
CA PHE A 207 -1.79 -3.88 -12.96
C PHE A 207 -1.89 -2.38 -12.69
N GLY A 208 -2.54 -1.61 -13.57
CA GLY A 208 -2.84 -0.19 -13.31
C GLY A 208 -3.68 -0.02 -12.03
N GLY A 209 -4.68 -0.89 -11.84
CA GLY A 209 -5.47 -0.98 -10.61
C GLY A 209 -4.62 -1.33 -9.39
N PHE A 210 -3.66 -2.25 -9.51
CA PHE A 210 -2.67 -2.56 -8.48
C PHE A 210 -1.88 -1.33 -8.05
N VAL A 211 -1.24 -0.68 -9.01
CA VAL A 211 -0.41 0.51 -8.75
C VAL A 211 -1.25 1.60 -8.11
N TYR A 212 -2.46 1.86 -8.62
CA TYR A 212 -3.38 2.82 -8.03
C TYR A 212 -3.77 2.47 -6.59
N ALA A 213 -4.15 1.22 -6.31
CA ALA A 213 -4.52 0.77 -4.97
C ALA A 213 -3.34 0.87 -3.99
N TYR A 214 -2.14 0.48 -4.43
CA TYR A 214 -0.91 0.58 -3.65
C TYR A 214 -0.57 2.03 -3.31
N LEU A 215 -0.57 2.93 -4.30
CA LEU A 215 -0.31 4.35 -4.11
C LEU A 215 -1.35 5.01 -3.21
N ARG A 216 -2.64 4.70 -3.41
CA ARG A 216 -3.73 5.22 -2.57
C ARG A 216 -3.59 4.76 -1.12
N LYS A 217 -3.19 3.52 -0.88
CA LYS A 217 -2.97 2.98 0.48
C LYS A 217 -1.79 3.66 1.19
N ARG A 218 -0.73 4.01 0.46
CA ARG A 218 0.46 4.67 1.03
C ARG A 218 0.25 6.17 1.28
N GLY A 219 -0.73 6.77 0.62
CA GLY A 219 -0.84 8.23 0.52
C GLY A 219 0.10 8.71 -0.58
N TRP A 220 -0.43 9.56 -1.47
CA TRP A 220 0.37 10.13 -2.54
C TRP A 220 1.22 11.23 -1.93
N GLU A 221 2.45 10.90 -1.52
CA GLU A 221 3.38 11.91 -1.04
C GLU A 221 3.78 12.79 -2.22
N SER A 222 3.22 14.00 -2.29
CA SER A 222 3.61 14.99 -3.29
C SER A 222 5.08 15.31 -3.12
N TYR A 223 5.78 15.54 -4.25
CA TYR A 223 7.17 16.01 -4.21
C TYR A 223 7.27 17.30 -3.37
N GLU A 224 6.26 18.17 -3.46
CA GLU A 224 6.15 19.38 -2.63
C GLU A 224 5.97 19.04 -1.14
N GLU A 225 5.15 18.04 -0.80
CA GLU A 225 4.94 17.62 0.59
C GLU A 225 6.23 17.05 1.21
N LYS A 226 7.01 16.29 0.43
CA LYS A 226 8.35 15.82 0.86
C LYS A 226 9.33 16.97 1.04
N HIS A 227 9.34 17.92 0.11
CA HIS A 227 10.21 19.09 0.18
C HIS A 227 9.84 19.99 1.37
N LEU A 228 8.55 20.15 1.65
CA LEU A 228 8.03 20.89 2.79
C LEU A 228 8.30 20.17 4.11
N LYS A 229 8.19 18.83 4.17
CA LYS A 229 8.57 18.03 5.35
C LYS A 229 10.07 18.05 5.61
N TYR A 230 10.89 17.96 4.57
CA TYR A 230 12.36 18.06 4.67
C TYR A 230 12.81 19.47 5.08
N ALA A 231 12.20 20.51 4.51
CA ALA A 231 12.42 21.90 4.92
C ALA A 231 11.92 22.16 6.36
N ALA A 232 10.82 21.54 6.78
CA ALA A 232 10.34 21.59 8.16
C ALA A 232 11.30 20.86 9.13
N ASP A 233 11.86 19.71 8.77
CA ASP A 233 12.82 18.98 9.63
C ASP A 233 14.16 19.73 9.80
N MET A 234 14.56 20.57 8.84
CA MET A 234 15.76 21.43 8.95
C MET A 234 15.50 22.82 9.55
N GLN A 235 14.24 23.30 9.56
CA GLN A 235 13.85 24.61 10.10
C GLN A 235 12.45 24.56 10.73
N THR A 236 12.31 23.83 11.85
CA THR A 236 11.07 23.86 12.64
C THR A 236 11.23 24.77 13.86
N ASP A 237 10.82 26.03 13.71
CA ASP A 237 10.64 26.95 14.85
C ASP A 237 9.38 26.60 15.68
N ALA A 238 8.48 25.74 15.18
CA ALA A 238 7.32 25.24 15.94
C ALA A 238 6.72 23.93 15.37
N LEU A 239 6.51 22.95 16.26
CA LEU A 239 5.70 21.76 16.02
C LEU A 239 4.22 22.08 16.25
N SER A 240 3.39 22.10 15.20
CA SER A 240 1.93 22.06 15.36
C SER A 240 1.48 20.63 15.63
N GLY A 241 1.78 20.13 16.83
CA GLY A 241 1.38 18.80 17.29
C GLY A 241 -0.13 18.65 17.50
N ALA A 242 -0.61 17.41 17.39
CA ALA A 242 -2.00 17.02 17.58
C ALA A 242 -2.59 17.58 18.88
N THR A 243 -3.85 18.03 18.80
CA THR A 243 -4.72 18.45 19.91
C THR A 243 -4.30 17.84 21.24
N ILE A 244 -3.90 18.70 22.19
CA ILE A 244 -3.46 18.35 23.54
C ILE A 244 -4.45 17.32 24.12
N LYS A 245 -4.02 16.07 24.30
CA LYS A 245 -4.88 14.97 24.82
C LYS A 245 -5.29 15.16 26.29
N THR A 246 -4.75 16.18 26.96
CA THR A 246 -4.99 16.47 28.36
C THR A 246 -5.42 17.92 28.53
N PHE A 247 -6.73 18.16 28.57
CA PHE A 247 -7.26 19.48 28.88
C PHE A 247 -7.24 19.70 30.39
N ARG A 248 -6.33 20.55 30.88
CA ARG A 248 -6.38 21.07 32.25
C ARG A 248 -7.24 22.33 32.26
N TYR A 249 -8.52 22.18 32.58
CA TYR A 249 -9.44 23.32 32.69
C TYR A 249 -9.13 24.14 33.94
N SER A 250 -8.70 25.39 33.74
CA SER A 250 -8.55 26.36 34.82
C SER A 250 -9.90 27.05 35.04
N THR A 251 -10.33 27.17 36.30
CA THR A 251 -11.57 27.89 36.64
C THR A 251 -11.23 29.29 37.17
N LEU A 252 -12.23 30.17 37.25
CA LEU A 252 -12.11 31.50 37.86
C LEU A 252 -11.51 31.48 39.28
N LYS A 253 -11.71 30.38 40.02
CA LYS A 253 -11.13 30.21 41.37
C LYS A 253 -9.60 30.14 41.36
N ASN A 254 -9.00 29.78 40.22
CA ASN A 254 -7.56 29.67 40.04
C ASN A 254 -6.93 30.97 39.51
N LEU A 255 -7.71 32.06 39.39
CA LEU A 255 -7.22 33.33 38.86
C LEU A 255 -6.28 34.00 39.87
N LYS A 256 -4.98 34.03 39.54
CA LYS A 256 -3.94 34.61 40.40
C LYS A 256 -3.85 36.14 40.33
N GLY A 257 -4.41 36.75 39.28
CA GLY A 257 -4.35 38.19 39.04
C GLY A 257 -5.06 38.57 37.73
N LYS A 258 -5.27 39.88 37.53
CA LYS A 258 -5.87 40.42 36.31
C LYS A 258 -4.81 40.71 35.24
N VAL A 259 -5.22 40.73 33.98
CA VAL A 259 -4.35 41.07 32.85
C VAL A 259 -3.78 42.49 33.03
N PRO A 260 -2.48 42.71 32.77
CA PRO A 260 -1.91 44.06 32.82
C PRO A 260 -2.60 45.01 31.83
N ALA A 261 -2.70 46.28 32.20
CA ALA A 261 -3.23 47.34 31.33
C ALA A 261 -2.14 48.38 31.01
N GLY A 262 -2.23 48.97 29.83
CA GLY A 262 -1.49 50.16 29.42
C GLY A 262 -2.43 51.33 29.17
N ASN A 263 -1.88 52.50 28.87
CA ASN A 263 -2.67 53.68 28.50
C ASN A 263 -2.45 53.99 27.02
N ILE A 264 -3.54 54.25 26.30
CA ILE A 264 -3.53 54.86 24.96
C ILE A 264 -4.14 56.25 25.12
N GLY A 265 -3.28 57.27 25.19
CA GLY A 265 -3.69 58.61 25.63
C GLY A 265 -4.31 58.56 27.03
N ASN A 266 -5.56 59.01 27.15
CA ASN A 266 -6.30 59.01 28.41
C ASN A 266 -7.08 57.71 28.68
N LEU A 267 -7.08 56.76 27.73
CA LEU A 267 -7.83 55.51 27.84
C LEU A 267 -6.96 54.38 28.40
N LYS A 268 -7.43 53.71 29.45
CA LYS A 268 -6.76 52.53 30.04
C LYS A 268 -7.23 51.25 29.35
N VAL A 269 -6.31 50.54 28.69
CA VAL A 269 -6.58 49.40 27.80
C VAL A 269 -5.84 48.16 28.28
N SER A 270 -6.50 47.01 28.36
CA SER A 270 -5.87 45.74 28.68
C SER A 270 -4.87 45.33 27.60
N ARG A 271 -3.70 44.82 27.99
CA ARG A 271 -2.67 44.36 27.04
C ARG A 271 -3.09 43.12 26.22
N LEU A 272 -4.18 42.47 26.63
CA LEU A 272 -4.86 41.45 25.85
C LEU A 272 -6.16 42.05 25.31
N LEU A 273 -6.38 41.90 24.01
CA LEU A 273 -7.57 42.36 23.31
C LEU A 273 -8.41 41.14 22.91
N LEU A 274 -9.70 41.19 23.17
CA LEU A 274 -10.60 40.10 22.80
C LEU A 274 -10.99 40.23 21.31
N GLY A 275 -10.89 39.14 20.56
CA GLY A 275 -11.18 39.15 19.12
C GLY A 275 -12.67 38.99 18.81
N GLY A 276 -13.17 39.68 17.79
CA GLY A 276 -14.59 39.67 17.40
C GLY A 276 -15.05 38.43 16.61
N ASN A 277 -14.15 37.50 16.27
CA ASN A 277 -14.51 36.34 15.43
C ASN A 277 -15.49 35.37 16.10
N LEU A 278 -15.52 35.33 17.43
CA LEU A 278 -16.55 34.61 18.19
C LEU A 278 -17.96 35.16 17.98
N ILE A 279 -18.08 36.43 17.56
CA ILE A 279 -19.37 37.07 17.25
C ILE A 279 -19.68 36.91 15.75
N GLY A 280 -18.70 37.11 14.86
CA GLY A 280 -18.90 37.02 13.41
C GLY A 280 -19.01 35.60 12.86
N GLY A 281 -18.46 34.61 13.57
CA GLY A 281 -18.51 33.21 13.18
C GLY A 281 -17.69 32.86 11.93
N TRP A 282 -16.82 33.76 11.47
CA TRP A 282 -15.91 33.54 10.34
C TRP A 282 -14.59 33.01 10.85
N ALA A 283 -14.20 31.83 10.35
CA ALA A 283 -12.91 31.23 10.65
C ALA A 283 -12.08 31.17 9.37
N HIS A 284 -10.85 31.68 9.43
CA HIS A 284 -9.87 31.46 8.37
C HIS A 284 -9.35 30.03 8.49
N ALA A 285 -9.98 29.12 7.76
CA ALA A 285 -9.54 27.75 7.60
C ALA A 285 -9.07 27.55 6.16
N ARG A 286 -7.83 27.09 5.98
CA ARG A 286 -7.20 26.93 4.66
C ARG A 286 -8.02 25.99 3.77
N ASP A 287 -8.09 24.72 4.16
CA ASP A 287 -8.71 23.65 3.35
C ASP A 287 -9.97 23.05 3.99
N LEU A 288 -10.36 23.51 5.19
CA LEU A 288 -11.45 22.91 5.96
C LEU A 288 -12.76 23.70 5.78
N ILE A 289 -13.57 23.23 4.83
CA ILE A 289 -14.85 23.86 4.43
C ILE A 289 -15.93 23.92 5.53
N TYR A 290 -15.78 23.17 6.61
CA TYR A 290 -16.79 23.06 7.67
C TYR A 290 -16.53 23.96 8.89
N VAL A 291 -15.36 24.60 9.00
CA VAL A 291 -14.94 25.28 10.24
C VAL A 291 -15.83 26.48 10.57
N SER A 292 -16.15 27.32 9.60
CA SER A 292 -17.05 28.47 9.83
C SER A 292 -18.46 28.01 10.25
N LYS A 293 -18.96 26.88 9.72
CA LYS A 293 -20.24 26.30 10.16
C LYS A 293 -20.18 25.84 11.61
N LEU A 294 -19.08 25.19 12.00
CA LEU A 294 -18.86 24.75 13.37
C LEU A 294 -18.78 25.94 14.34
N VAL A 295 -18.00 26.97 14.00
CA VAL A 295 -17.84 28.17 14.83
C VAL A 295 -19.18 28.88 15.03
N LYS A 296 -19.98 29.03 13.96
CA LYS A 296 -21.35 29.59 14.03
C LYS A 296 -22.30 28.75 14.87
N SER A 297 -22.19 27.42 14.82
CA SER A 297 -23.03 26.54 15.65
C SER A 297 -22.64 26.53 17.14
N TYR A 298 -21.37 26.78 17.46
CA TYR A 298 -20.87 26.75 18.83
C TYR A 298 -21.06 28.08 19.56
N HIS A 299 -20.76 29.20 18.90
CA HIS A 299 -20.86 30.53 19.48
C HIS A 299 -22.28 31.08 19.36
N THR A 300 -23.16 30.61 20.24
CA THR A 300 -24.45 31.25 20.48
C THR A 300 -24.28 32.54 21.28
N ASP A 301 -25.24 33.46 21.21
CA ASP A 301 -25.20 34.74 21.95
C ASP A 301 -24.92 34.53 23.44
N ARG A 302 -25.55 33.52 24.06
CA ARG A 302 -25.27 33.13 25.45
C ARG A 302 -23.81 32.72 25.69
N LYS A 303 -23.22 31.92 24.80
CA LYS A 303 -21.82 31.50 24.91
C LYS A 303 -20.85 32.65 24.70
N ILE A 304 -21.22 33.60 23.85
CA ILE A 304 -20.49 34.84 23.65
C ILE A 304 -20.52 35.64 24.96
N PHE A 305 -21.69 35.81 25.59
CA PHE A 305 -21.83 36.52 26.87
C PHE A 305 -21.04 35.86 28.00
N ASP A 306 -21.07 34.53 28.11
CA ASP A 306 -20.26 33.79 29.08
C ASP A 306 -18.75 34.09 28.89
N THR A 307 -18.32 34.17 27.62
CA THR A 307 -16.92 34.45 27.27
C THR A 307 -16.53 35.90 27.60
N LEU A 308 -17.39 36.87 27.30
CA LEU A 308 -17.19 38.28 27.64
C LEU A 308 -17.14 38.49 29.16
N SER A 309 -18.07 37.90 29.91
CA SER A 309 -18.09 38.01 31.37
C SER A 309 -16.85 37.38 32.01
N LEU A 310 -16.38 36.26 31.47
CA LEU A 310 -15.13 35.64 31.90
C LEU A 310 -13.92 36.55 31.61
N ALA A 311 -13.87 37.16 30.43
CA ALA A 311 -12.80 38.07 30.03
C ALA A 311 -12.73 39.31 30.93
N GLU A 312 -13.87 39.91 31.27
CA GLU A 312 -13.96 41.06 32.18
C GLU A 312 -13.49 40.72 33.60
N ARG A 313 -13.87 39.53 34.11
CA ARG A 313 -13.38 39.04 35.41
C ARG A 313 -11.86 38.85 35.42
N CYS A 314 -11.29 38.45 34.28
CA CYS A 314 -9.84 38.38 34.07
C CYS A 314 -9.18 39.75 33.87
N GLY A 315 -9.94 40.85 33.78
CA GLY A 315 -9.42 42.21 33.61
C GLY A 315 -9.18 42.62 32.15
N ILE A 316 -9.72 41.89 31.19
CA ILE A 316 -9.77 42.31 29.78
C ILE A 316 -10.90 43.32 29.64
N ASN A 317 -10.61 44.49 29.08
CA ASN A 317 -11.58 45.59 28.98
C ASN A 317 -11.71 46.14 27.56
N THR A 318 -11.19 45.43 26.55
CA THR A 318 -11.20 45.89 25.16
C THR A 318 -11.45 44.72 24.22
N LEU A 319 -12.33 44.96 23.25
CA LEU A 319 -12.79 44.00 22.24
C LEU A 319 -12.65 44.63 20.86
N LEU A 320 -12.14 43.86 19.89
CA LEU A 320 -12.16 44.22 18.48
C LEU A 320 -13.51 43.85 17.88
N THR A 321 -14.25 44.84 17.37
CA THR A 321 -15.56 44.65 16.76
C THR A 321 -15.76 45.54 15.53
N ASN A 322 -16.86 45.33 14.81
CA ASN A 322 -17.28 46.16 13.70
C ASN A 322 -18.81 46.43 13.78
N PRO A 323 -19.35 47.41 13.02
CA PRO A 323 -20.76 47.77 13.08
C PRO A 323 -21.75 46.63 12.82
N GLN A 324 -21.37 45.62 12.03
CA GLN A 324 -22.24 44.47 11.74
C GLN A 324 -22.38 43.53 12.95
N LEU A 325 -21.43 43.57 13.87
CA LEU A 325 -21.37 42.72 15.07
C LEU A 325 -21.95 43.43 16.31
N CYS A 326 -22.32 44.71 16.19
CA CYS A 326 -22.83 45.53 17.30
C CYS A 326 -24.14 45.01 17.90
N ARG A 327 -24.95 44.22 17.17
CA ARG A 327 -26.19 43.63 17.71
C ARG A 327 -25.92 42.90 19.03
N VAL A 328 -24.97 41.96 19.02
CA VAL A 328 -24.65 41.13 20.19
C VAL A 328 -24.00 41.95 21.30
N ILE A 329 -23.24 42.99 20.95
CA ILE A 329 -22.61 43.90 21.94
C ILE A 329 -23.64 44.77 22.63
N ASN A 330 -24.67 45.24 21.92
CA ASN A 330 -25.73 46.05 22.50
C ASN A 330 -26.66 45.23 23.40
N GLU A 331 -26.75 43.92 23.15
CA GLU A 331 -27.54 42.98 23.95
C GLU A 331 -26.82 42.51 25.23
N TYR A 332 -25.48 42.53 25.24
CA TYR A 332 -24.64 42.17 26.39
C TYR A 332 -24.56 43.30 27.41
#